data_AF-A0A3P3ZGH4-F1
#
_entry.id   AF-A0A3P3ZGH4-F1
#
_cell.length_a   1.000
_cell.length_b   1.000
_cell.length_c   1.000
_cell.angle_alpha   90.00
_cell.angle_beta   90.00
_cell.angle_gamma   90.00
#
_symmetry.space_group_name_H-M   'P 1'
#
loop_
_entity.id
_entity.type
_entity.pdbx_description
1 polymer ?
#
loop_
_entity_poly.entity_id
_entity_poly.type
_entity_poly.pdbx_seq_one_letter_code
_entity_poly.pdbx_strand_id
1 'polypeptide(L)'
;MAPKKNNAKKEMKRKELTEEDMLRLGMTPEDIKRILEERGKSCEDKQAQQAREEAQRREAEVRQRQQRDHQKQVDGTVAEETTARAALRYNEDQEWTQMESSELTPAKQKILRQVAVMVAQRRAEEAKRRQDEELAAYQAKLQSMSDVQRAAFLEEAKEKEKRRIEDTVALEEKFIERERRREARRKARKERLLNNQDADDLLSSDDDEPKDKGTKKKGKEEAIDELEFNLHEKYL
;
A
#
# COMPACT_ATOMS: atom_id res chain seq x y z
N MET A 1 84.44 -58.42 -3.36
CA MET A 1 84.96 -57.96 -4.67
C MET A 1 84.48 -56.53 -4.91
N ALA A 2 85.35 -55.69 -5.47
CA ALA A 2 85.42 -54.24 -5.36
C ALA A 2 84.27 -53.41 -6.02
N PRO A 3 84.08 -52.14 -5.60
CA PRO A 3 83.09 -51.20 -6.11
C PRO A 3 83.61 -50.29 -7.26
N LYS A 4 82.69 -49.50 -7.84
CA LYS A 4 82.83 -48.18 -8.51
C LYS A 4 82.39 -48.13 -9.99
N LYS A 5 81.48 -47.19 -10.31
CA LYS A 5 81.64 -46.27 -11.44
C LYS A 5 81.05 -44.89 -11.08
N ASN A 6 81.94 -43.91 -10.90
CA ASN A 6 81.66 -42.48 -10.83
C ASN A 6 81.15 -41.98 -12.20
N ASN A 7 80.05 -41.23 -12.21
CA ASN A 7 79.67 -40.39 -13.35
C ASN A 7 79.60 -38.92 -12.89
N ALA A 8 80.77 -38.29 -12.75
CA ALA A 8 80.85 -36.84 -12.70
C ALA A 8 80.72 -36.31 -14.14
N LYS A 9 79.51 -35.89 -14.54
CA LYS A 9 79.27 -35.19 -15.80
C LYS A 9 79.77 -33.74 -15.65
N LYS A 10 80.70 -33.34 -16.51
CA LYS A 10 81.18 -31.95 -16.67
C LYS A 10 79.98 -31.00 -16.86
N GLU A 11 79.73 -30.11 -15.91
CA GLU A 11 78.93 -28.91 -16.15
C GLU A 11 79.75 -27.95 -17.03
N MET A 12 79.46 -27.93 -18.33
CA MET A 12 79.86 -26.80 -19.17
C MET A 12 78.92 -25.64 -18.86
N LYS A 13 79.45 -24.58 -18.21
CA LYS A 13 78.77 -23.28 -18.10
C LYS A 13 78.39 -22.81 -19.51
N ARG A 14 77.10 -22.83 -19.83
CA ARG A 14 76.56 -22.29 -21.09
C ARG A 14 76.77 -20.77 -21.08
N LYS A 15 77.36 -20.21 -22.14
CA LYS A 15 77.51 -18.76 -22.29
C LYS A 15 76.12 -18.13 -22.42
N GLU A 16 75.86 -17.10 -21.63
CA GLU A 16 74.61 -16.33 -21.71
C GLU A 16 74.61 -15.51 -23.01
N LEU A 17 73.47 -15.44 -23.70
CA LEU A 17 73.36 -14.66 -24.93
C LEU A 17 73.55 -13.16 -24.65
N THR A 18 74.32 -12.51 -25.50
CA THR A 18 74.50 -11.06 -25.48
C THR A 18 73.40 -10.36 -26.28
N GLU A 19 73.26 -9.04 -26.10
CA GLU A 19 72.30 -8.22 -26.85
C GLU A 19 72.47 -8.37 -28.37
N GLU A 20 73.73 -8.37 -28.84
CA GLU A 20 74.05 -8.59 -30.25
C GLU A 20 73.65 -9.99 -30.74
N ASP A 21 73.79 -11.02 -29.91
CA ASP A 21 73.41 -12.38 -30.29
C ASP A 21 71.89 -12.53 -30.39
N MET A 22 71.14 -11.89 -29.49
CA MET A 22 69.67 -11.87 -29.54
C MET A 22 69.15 -11.08 -30.73
N LEU A 23 69.82 -9.98 -31.10
CA LEU A 23 69.54 -9.23 -32.32
C LEU A 23 69.82 -10.06 -33.58
N ARG A 24 70.94 -10.79 -33.63
CA ARG A 24 71.28 -11.68 -34.76
C ARG A 24 70.31 -12.85 -34.92
N LEU A 25 69.66 -13.28 -33.83
CA LEU A 25 68.59 -14.28 -33.84
C LEU A 25 67.22 -13.69 -34.22
N GLY A 26 67.14 -12.38 -34.51
CA GLY A 26 65.93 -11.72 -34.97
C GLY A 26 64.95 -11.34 -33.86
N MET A 27 65.37 -11.28 -32.60
CA MET A 27 64.51 -10.78 -31.51
C MET A 27 64.29 -9.27 -31.62
N THR A 28 63.09 -8.81 -31.22
CA THR A 28 62.77 -7.37 -31.26
C THR A 28 63.50 -6.61 -30.15
N PRO A 29 63.88 -5.33 -30.36
CA PRO A 29 64.54 -4.53 -29.32
C PRO A 29 63.75 -4.42 -28.01
N GLU A 30 62.41 -4.41 -28.08
CA GLU A 30 61.53 -4.34 -26.90
C GLU A 30 61.55 -5.63 -26.08
N ASP A 31 61.54 -6.79 -26.75
CA ASP A 31 61.66 -8.09 -26.10
C ASP A 31 63.06 -8.28 -25.50
N ILE A 32 64.11 -7.87 -26.23
CA ILE A 32 65.49 -7.91 -25.75
C ILE A 32 65.65 -7.05 -24.49
N LYS A 33 65.11 -5.83 -24.50
CA LYS A 33 65.13 -4.93 -23.34
C LYS A 33 64.39 -5.55 -22.14
N ARG A 34 63.22 -6.14 -22.36
CA ARG A 34 62.45 -6.83 -21.30
C ARG A 34 63.22 -8.02 -20.72
N ILE A 35 63.85 -8.85 -21.56
CA ILE A 35 64.63 -10.02 -21.14
C ILE A 35 65.87 -9.58 -20.33
N LEU A 36 66.56 -8.52 -20.78
CA LEU A 36 67.71 -7.97 -20.07
C LEU A 36 67.30 -7.30 -18.74
N GLU A 37 66.17 -6.58 -18.71
CA GLU A 37 65.60 -6.02 -17.48
C GLU A 37 65.13 -7.11 -16.50
N GLU A 38 64.54 -8.20 -17.01
CA GLU A 38 64.14 -9.36 -16.19
C GLU A 38 65.34 -10.18 -15.69
N ARG A 39 66.46 -10.13 -16.40
CA ARG A 39 67.77 -10.68 -15.98
C ARG A 39 68.45 -9.78 -14.96
N GLY A 40 68.21 -8.46 -15.00
CA GLY A 40 68.68 -7.48 -14.02
C GLY A 40 67.87 -7.45 -12.72
N LYS A 41 66.64 -8.00 -12.70
CA LYS A 41 65.86 -8.18 -11.48
C LYS A 41 66.41 -9.37 -10.69
N SER A 42 66.93 -9.09 -9.49
CA SER A 42 67.39 -10.14 -8.57
C SER A 42 66.24 -11.11 -8.27
N CYS A 43 66.56 -12.38 -8.06
CA CYS A 43 65.59 -13.37 -7.60
C CYS A 43 64.87 -12.91 -6.31
N GLU A 44 65.60 -12.15 -5.48
CA GLU A 44 65.11 -11.56 -4.23
C GLU A 44 64.03 -10.50 -4.46
N ASP A 45 64.13 -9.67 -5.50
CA ASP A 45 63.12 -8.65 -5.81
C ASP A 45 61.81 -9.27 -6.29
N LYS A 46 61.90 -10.35 -7.09
CA LYS A 46 60.74 -11.11 -7.56
C LYS A 46 60.02 -11.81 -6.38
N GLN A 47 60.79 -12.39 -5.45
CA GLN A 47 60.23 -12.98 -4.23
C GLN A 47 59.62 -11.93 -3.30
N ALA A 48 60.27 -10.77 -3.14
CA ALA A 48 59.76 -9.67 -2.32
C ALA A 48 58.46 -9.09 -2.88
N GLN A 49 58.33 -8.96 -4.21
CA GLN A 49 57.10 -8.51 -4.84
C GLN A 49 55.95 -9.50 -4.67
N GLN A 50 56.19 -10.80 -4.88
CA GLN A 50 55.19 -11.84 -4.64
C GLN A 50 54.74 -11.90 -3.17
N ALA A 51 55.68 -11.77 -2.23
CA ALA A 51 55.36 -11.74 -0.80
C ALA A 51 54.49 -10.53 -0.42
N ARG A 52 54.72 -9.36 -1.04
CA ARG A 52 53.89 -8.16 -0.81
C ARG A 52 52.48 -8.32 -1.39
N GLU A 53 52.36 -8.86 -2.60
CA GLU A 53 51.06 -9.11 -3.23
C GLU A 53 50.26 -10.16 -2.46
N GLU A 54 50.91 -11.22 -1.96
CA GLU A 54 50.25 -12.22 -1.13
C GLU A 54 49.83 -11.66 0.25
N ALA A 55 50.69 -10.83 0.87
CA ALA A 55 50.34 -10.15 2.12
C ALA A 55 49.12 -9.23 1.95
N GLN A 56 49.07 -8.45 0.86
CA GLN A 56 47.92 -7.60 0.54
C GLN A 56 46.65 -8.41 0.28
N ARG A 57 46.75 -9.55 -0.41
CA ARG A 57 45.60 -10.44 -0.63
C ARG A 57 45.07 -11.01 0.68
N ARG A 58 45.95 -11.46 1.56
CA ARG A 58 45.56 -11.97 2.89
C ARG A 58 44.94 -10.87 3.75
N GLU A 59 45.49 -9.65 3.73
CA GLU A 59 44.92 -8.51 4.45
C GLU A 59 43.52 -8.13 3.93
N ALA A 60 43.34 -8.12 2.60
CA ALA A 60 42.05 -7.86 1.98
C ALA A 60 41.02 -8.94 2.32
N GLU A 61 41.42 -10.21 2.35
CA GLU A 61 40.55 -11.33 2.76
C GLU A 61 40.12 -11.20 4.23
N VAL A 62 41.07 -10.89 5.12
CA VAL A 62 40.78 -10.67 6.55
C VAL A 62 39.81 -9.50 6.72
N ARG A 63 40.04 -8.38 6.03
CA ARG A 63 39.14 -7.22 6.05
C ARG A 63 37.74 -7.57 5.54
N GLN A 64 37.65 -8.33 4.45
CA GLN A 64 36.36 -8.76 3.90
C GLN A 64 35.60 -9.71 4.86
N ARG A 65 36.31 -10.63 5.52
CA ARG A 65 35.73 -11.50 6.55
C ARG A 65 35.19 -10.69 7.72
N GLN A 66 35.98 -9.75 8.24
CA GLN A 66 35.55 -8.86 9.33
C GLN A 66 34.31 -8.03 8.96
N GLN A 67 34.26 -7.51 7.72
CA GLN A 67 33.07 -6.78 7.24
C GLN A 67 31.83 -7.66 7.18
N ARG A 68 31.96 -8.91 6.69
CA ARG A 68 30.84 -9.85 6.64
C ARG A 68 30.36 -10.25 8.04
N ASP A 69 31.28 -10.47 8.96
CA ASP A 69 30.93 -10.84 10.34
C ASP A 69 30.27 -9.68 11.08
N HIS A 70 30.76 -8.45 10.85
CA HIS A 70 30.10 -7.24 11.37
C HIS A 70 28.69 -7.06 10.79
N GLN A 71 28.52 -7.25 9.48
CA GLN A 71 27.20 -7.17 8.85
C GLN A 71 26.23 -8.19 9.44
N LYS A 72 26.67 -9.44 9.65
CA LYS A 72 25.84 -10.47 10.30
C LYS A 72 25.42 -10.09 11.72
N GLN A 73 26.31 -9.46 12.49
CA GLN A 73 25.97 -8.99 13.83
C GLN A 73 24.92 -7.89 13.78
N VAL A 74 25.07 -6.92 12.87
CA VAL A 74 24.10 -5.84 12.67
C VAL A 74 22.74 -6.43 12.27
N ASP A 75 22.71 -7.31 11.27
CA ASP A 75 21.47 -7.94 10.80
C ASP A 75 20.79 -8.74 11.93
N GLY A 76 21.56 -9.42 12.78
CA GLY A 76 21.06 -10.10 13.97
C GLY A 76 20.40 -9.14 14.96
N THR A 77 21.07 -8.04 15.31
CA THR A 77 20.50 -7.03 16.22
C THR A 77 19.24 -6.36 15.65
N VAL A 78 19.23 -6.09 14.35
CA VAL A 78 18.05 -5.51 13.68
C VAL A 78 16.88 -6.49 13.73
N ALA A 79 17.11 -7.78 13.47
CA ALA A 79 16.07 -8.80 13.53
C ALA A 79 15.49 -8.97 14.95
N GLU A 80 16.33 -8.93 15.98
CA GLU A 80 15.89 -8.97 17.38
C GLU A 80 15.05 -7.74 17.73
N GLU A 81 15.51 -6.53 17.36
CA GLU A 81 14.77 -5.29 17.59
C GLU A 81 13.42 -5.25 16.85
N THR A 82 13.39 -5.65 15.59
CA THR A 82 12.13 -5.66 14.82
C THR A 82 11.14 -6.66 15.40
N THR A 83 11.62 -7.82 15.85
CA THR A 83 10.77 -8.84 16.50
C THR A 83 10.23 -8.32 17.83
N ALA A 84 11.07 -7.69 18.66
CA ALA A 84 10.64 -7.10 19.92
C ALA A 84 9.60 -5.97 19.70
N ARG A 85 9.84 -5.09 18.71
CA ARG A 85 8.88 -4.03 18.36
C ARG A 85 7.56 -4.58 17.83
N ALA A 86 7.60 -5.65 17.03
CA ALA A 86 6.39 -6.31 16.54
C ALA A 86 5.58 -6.94 17.68
N ALA A 87 6.26 -7.59 18.64
CA ALA A 87 5.61 -8.16 19.82
C ALA A 87 4.95 -7.08 20.70
N LEU A 88 5.62 -5.94 20.92
CA LEU A 88 5.04 -4.82 21.65
C LEU A 88 3.79 -4.28 20.98
N ARG A 89 3.83 -4.03 19.65
CA ARG A 89 2.66 -3.56 18.90
C ARG A 89 1.50 -4.55 18.95
N TYR A 90 1.77 -5.84 18.82
CA TYR A 90 0.73 -6.86 18.91
C TYR A 90 0.05 -6.86 20.29
N ASN A 91 0.82 -6.67 21.37
CA ASN A 91 0.26 -6.58 22.72
C ASN A 91 -0.55 -5.29 22.91
N GLU A 92 -0.08 -4.15 22.41
CA GLU A 92 -0.85 -2.90 22.42
C GLU A 92 -2.17 -3.05 21.66
N ASP A 93 -2.14 -3.63 20.45
CA ASP A 93 -3.33 -3.89 19.64
C ASP A 93 -4.31 -4.83 20.36
N GLN A 94 -3.80 -5.85 21.08
CA GLN A 94 -4.60 -6.74 21.93
C GLN A 94 -5.27 -5.98 23.09
N GLU A 95 -4.54 -5.09 23.77
CA GLU A 95 -5.08 -4.28 24.86
C GLU A 95 -6.18 -3.32 24.37
N TRP A 96 -5.95 -2.66 23.23
CA TRP A 96 -6.95 -1.81 22.59
C TRP A 96 -8.19 -2.60 22.19
N THR A 97 -8.00 -3.77 21.56
CA THR A 97 -9.10 -4.66 21.20
C THR A 97 -9.86 -5.11 22.44
N GLN A 98 -9.18 -5.41 23.55
CA GLN A 98 -9.82 -5.78 24.81
C GLN A 98 -10.63 -4.64 25.41
N MET A 99 -10.09 -3.42 25.40
CA MET A 99 -10.79 -2.21 25.85
C MET A 99 -12.03 -1.92 24.99
N GLU A 100 -11.94 -2.06 23.67
CA GLU A 100 -13.08 -1.94 22.76
C GLU A 100 -14.10 -3.07 22.94
N SER A 101 -13.63 -4.30 23.19
CA SER A 101 -14.46 -5.49 23.41
C SER A 101 -15.07 -5.56 24.80
N SER A 102 -14.63 -4.72 25.74
CA SER A 102 -15.23 -4.62 27.07
C SER A 102 -16.62 -4.01 26.91
N GLU A 103 -17.59 -4.87 26.62
CA GLU A 103 -18.98 -4.53 26.40
C GLU A 103 -19.42 -3.56 27.50
N LEU A 104 -19.97 -2.42 27.10
CA LEU A 104 -20.47 -1.44 28.07
C LEU A 104 -21.41 -2.17 29.02
N THR A 105 -21.07 -2.18 30.31
CA THR A 105 -21.90 -2.84 31.30
C THR A 105 -23.34 -2.33 31.20
N PRO A 106 -24.36 -3.17 31.44
CA PRO A 106 -25.76 -2.76 31.34
C PRO A 106 -26.08 -1.49 32.13
N ALA A 107 -25.37 -1.25 33.25
CA ALA A 107 -25.45 -0.01 34.02
C ALA A 107 -24.96 1.23 33.26
N LYS A 108 -23.80 1.16 32.58
CA LYS A 108 -23.28 2.27 31.75
C LYS A 108 -24.19 2.55 30.56
N GLN A 109 -24.73 1.50 29.91
CA GLN A 109 -25.69 1.67 28.82
C GLN A 109 -26.98 2.37 29.29
N LYS A 110 -27.49 2.00 30.47
CA LYS A 110 -28.68 2.64 31.07
C LYS A 110 -28.45 4.13 31.32
N ILE A 111 -27.28 4.52 31.83
CA ILE A 111 -26.92 5.93 32.05
C ILE A 111 -26.88 6.69 30.72
N LEU A 112 -26.23 6.13 29.69
CA LEU A 112 -26.17 6.77 28.37
C LEU A 112 -27.56 6.97 27.74
N ARG A 113 -28.45 5.97 27.88
CA ARG A 113 -29.85 6.10 27.42
C ARG A 113 -30.58 7.23 28.17
N GLN A 114 -30.41 7.32 29.49
CA GLN A 114 -31.01 8.39 30.29
C GLN A 114 -30.47 9.77 29.89
N VAL A 115 -29.16 9.90 29.68
CA VAL A 115 -28.53 11.15 29.22
C VAL A 115 -29.05 11.53 27.83
N ALA A 116 -29.16 10.58 26.90
CA ALA A 116 -29.71 10.82 25.57
C ALA A 116 -31.16 11.34 25.62
N VAL A 117 -32.00 10.74 26.48
CA VAL A 117 -33.38 11.20 26.70
C VAL A 117 -33.41 12.62 27.27
N MET A 118 -32.61 12.92 28.29
CA MET A 118 -32.57 14.28 28.86
C MET A 118 -32.07 15.32 27.86
N VAL A 119 -31.07 14.99 27.05
CA VAL A 119 -30.58 15.89 25.99
C VAL A 119 -31.65 16.12 24.93
N ALA A 120 -32.38 15.08 24.53
CA ALA A 120 -33.49 15.22 23.58
C ALA A 120 -34.61 16.10 24.14
N GLN A 121 -34.99 15.91 25.41
CA GLN A 121 -35.98 16.75 26.09
C GLN A 121 -35.53 18.20 26.17
N ARG A 122 -34.30 18.45 26.60
CA ARG A 122 -33.72 19.79 26.65
C ARG A 122 -33.74 20.47 25.28
N ARG A 123 -33.35 19.77 24.22
CA ARG A 123 -33.39 20.31 22.85
C ARG A 123 -34.82 20.62 22.41
N ALA A 124 -35.78 19.78 22.75
CA ALA A 124 -37.19 20.02 22.44
C ALA A 124 -37.74 21.24 23.19
N GLU A 125 -37.37 21.42 24.46
CA GLU A 125 -37.73 22.61 25.24
C GLU A 125 -37.08 23.88 24.72
N GLU A 126 -35.79 23.83 24.37
CA GLU A 126 -35.08 24.96 23.73
C GLU A 126 -35.70 25.32 22.37
N ALA A 127 -36.10 24.32 21.58
CA ALA A 127 -36.81 24.53 20.32
C ALA A 127 -38.18 25.20 20.53
N LYS A 128 -38.95 24.76 21.53
CA LYS A 128 -40.22 25.40 21.90
C LYS A 128 -40.02 26.87 22.31
N ARG A 129 -39.04 27.16 23.17
CA ARG A 129 -38.75 28.54 23.58
C ARG A 129 -38.39 29.42 22.39
N ARG A 130 -37.55 28.92 21.47
CA ARG A 130 -37.21 29.66 20.25
C ARG A 130 -38.43 29.91 19.37
N GLN A 131 -39.31 28.91 19.21
CA GLN A 131 -40.56 29.10 18.47
C GLN A 131 -41.45 30.17 19.12
N ASP A 132 -41.58 30.15 20.45
CA ASP A 132 -42.36 31.16 21.18
C ASP A 132 -41.76 32.57 21.02
N GLU A 133 -40.43 32.69 21.09
CA GLU A 133 -39.70 33.95 20.85
C GLU A 133 -39.87 34.46 19.41
N GLU A 134 -39.78 33.57 18.41
CA GLU A 134 -39.99 33.90 17.00
C GLU A 134 -41.43 34.34 16.73
N LEU A 135 -42.42 33.65 17.32
CA LEU A 135 -43.83 34.02 17.22
C LEU A 135 -44.11 35.37 17.88
N ALA A 136 -43.54 35.62 19.06
CA ALA A 136 -43.66 36.90 19.74
C ALA A 136 -43.03 38.04 18.93
N ALA A 137 -41.83 37.83 18.38
CA ALA A 137 -41.17 38.81 17.51
C ALA A 137 -41.97 39.08 16.23
N TYR A 138 -42.55 38.03 15.63
CA TYR A 138 -43.41 38.15 14.46
C TYR A 138 -44.68 38.95 14.77
N GLN A 139 -45.35 38.67 15.89
CA GLN A 139 -46.53 39.41 16.34
C GLN A 139 -46.20 40.88 16.63
N ALA A 140 -45.10 41.16 17.33
CA ALA A 140 -44.64 42.53 17.60
C ALA A 140 -44.37 43.30 16.29
N LYS A 141 -43.75 42.63 15.30
CA LYS A 141 -43.54 43.20 13.97
C LYS A 141 -44.86 43.55 13.29
N LEU A 142 -45.85 42.67 13.30
CA LEU A 142 -47.19 42.93 12.72
C LEU A 142 -47.93 44.08 13.43
N GLN A 143 -47.78 44.20 14.74
CA GLN A 143 -48.41 45.28 15.53
C GLN A 143 -47.79 46.65 15.23
N SER A 144 -46.48 46.70 14.92
CA SER A 144 -45.78 47.95 14.57
C SER A 144 -46.10 48.48 13.16
N MET A 145 -46.70 47.66 12.30
CA MET A 145 -47.03 48.01 10.91
C MET A 145 -48.43 48.64 10.79
N SER A 146 -48.59 49.57 9.85
CA SER A 146 -49.91 50.05 9.44
C SER A 146 -50.70 48.95 8.72
N ASP A 147 -52.02 49.08 8.61
CA ASP A 147 -52.86 48.04 8.01
C ASP A 147 -52.50 47.75 6.54
N VAL A 148 -52.13 48.78 5.78
CA VAL A 148 -51.68 48.63 4.37
C VAL A 148 -50.34 47.88 4.29
N GLN A 149 -49.39 48.20 5.18
CA GLN A 149 -48.11 47.50 5.24
C GLN A 149 -48.25 46.06 5.72
N ARG A 150 -49.16 45.83 6.68
CA ARG A 150 -49.46 44.49 7.20
C ARG A 150 -50.05 43.59 6.11
N ALA A 151 -50.99 44.10 5.30
CA ALA A 151 -51.57 43.36 4.20
C ALA A 151 -50.52 42.96 3.14
N ALA A 152 -49.66 43.91 2.74
CA ALA A 152 -48.58 43.62 1.79
C ALA A 152 -47.57 42.59 2.33
N PHE A 153 -47.18 42.71 3.60
CA PHE A 153 -46.27 41.78 4.26
C PHE A 153 -46.83 40.36 4.38
N LEU A 154 -48.13 40.22 4.68
CA LEU A 154 -48.80 38.92 4.75
C LEU A 154 -48.96 38.28 3.37
N GLU A 155 -49.23 39.04 2.32
CA GLU A 155 -49.29 38.52 0.94
C GLU A 155 -47.91 38.08 0.44
N GLU A 156 -46.86 38.86 0.69
CA GLU A 156 -45.48 38.45 0.36
C GLU A 156 -45.08 37.16 1.09
N ALA A 157 -45.45 37.03 2.38
CA ALA A 157 -45.20 35.81 3.15
C ALA A 157 -45.94 34.59 2.57
N LYS A 158 -47.20 34.75 2.13
CA LYS A 158 -47.96 33.68 1.46
C LYS A 158 -47.32 33.30 0.13
N GLU A 159 -46.92 34.27 -0.68
CA GLU A 159 -46.28 33.98 -1.98
C GLU A 159 -44.93 33.28 -1.79
N LYS A 160 -44.14 33.71 -0.80
CA LYS A 160 -42.88 33.07 -0.46
C LYS A 160 -43.08 31.63 0.01
N GLU A 161 -44.11 31.36 0.80
CA GLU A 161 -44.43 30.00 1.24
C GLU A 161 -44.96 29.14 0.09
N LYS A 162 -45.78 29.70 -0.79
CA LYS A 162 -46.23 29.01 -1.99
C LYS A 162 -45.06 28.55 -2.86
N ARG A 163 -44.06 29.43 -3.09
CA ARG A 163 -42.84 29.08 -3.83
C ARG A 163 -42.03 27.98 -3.14
N ARG A 164 -41.90 28.02 -1.81
CA ARG A 164 -41.22 26.96 -1.05
C ARG A 164 -41.91 25.61 -1.20
N ILE A 165 -43.24 25.59 -1.12
CA ILE A 165 -44.05 24.37 -1.31
C ILE A 165 -43.84 23.86 -2.73
N GLU A 166 -43.94 24.72 -3.74
CA GLU A 166 -43.68 24.36 -5.15
C GLU A 166 -42.27 23.77 -5.33
N ASP A 167 -41.24 24.36 -4.71
CA ASP A 167 -39.86 23.84 -4.73
C ASP A 167 -39.74 22.47 -4.06
N THR A 168 -40.38 22.27 -2.90
CA THR A 168 -40.36 20.98 -2.19
C THR A 168 -41.06 19.88 -3.00
N VAL A 169 -42.22 20.18 -3.59
CA VAL A 169 -42.96 19.26 -4.46
C VAL A 169 -42.12 18.91 -5.69
N ALA A 170 -41.48 19.90 -6.32
CA ALA A 170 -40.61 19.65 -7.48
C ALA A 170 -39.40 18.76 -7.14
N LEU A 171 -38.86 18.87 -5.92
CA LEU A 171 -37.78 17.99 -5.44
C LEU A 171 -38.30 16.58 -5.15
N GLU A 172 -39.46 16.44 -4.52
CA GLU A 172 -40.11 15.15 -4.25
C GLU A 172 -40.49 14.44 -5.55
N GLU A 173 -41.05 15.15 -6.54
CA GLU A 173 -41.36 14.59 -7.85
C GLU A 173 -40.12 14.06 -8.57
N LYS A 174 -39.00 14.79 -8.51
CA LYS A 174 -37.71 14.32 -9.05
C LYS A 174 -37.20 13.09 -8.30
N PHE A 175 -37.38 13.03 -6.99
CA PHE A 175 -36.99 11.88 -6.19
C PHE A 175 -37.83 10.65 -6.54
N ILE A 176 -39.16 10.79 -6.59
CA ILE A 176 -40.10 9.72 -6.95
C ILE A 176 -39.82 9.22 -8.37
N GLU A 177 -39.58 10.12 -9.32
CA GLU A 177 -39.25 9.75 -10.69
C GLU A 177 -37.92 8.98 -10.78
N ARG A 178 -36.92 9.37 -9.99
CA ARG A 178 -35.66 8.63 -9.88
C ARG A 178 -35.87 7.25 -9.26
N GLU A 179 -36.69 7.14 -8.22
CA GLU A 179 -37.04 5.87 -7.59
C GLU A 179 -37.78 4.94 -8.57
N ARG A 180 -38.80 5.43 -9.28
CA ARG A 180 -39.53 4.68 -10.32
C ARG A 180 -38.60 4.12 -11.38
N ARG A 181 -37.59 4.88 -11.81
CA ARG A 181 -36.57 4.39 -12.76
C ARG A 181 -35.70 3.30 -12.17
N ARG A 182 -35.31 3.41 -10.89
CA ARG A 182 -34.55 2.37 -10.19
C ARG A 182 -35.38 1.09 -10.06
N GLU A 183 -36.64 1.20 -9.69
CA GLU A 183 -37.57 0.06 -9.59
C GLU A 183 -37.82 -0.59 -10.94
N ALA A 184 -38.03 0.19 -12.01
CA ALA A 184 -38.17 -0.34 -13.37
C ALA A 184 -36.94 -1.13 -13.81
N ARG A 185 -35.73 -0.64 -13.51
CA ARG A 185 -34.47 -1.35 -13.79
C ARG A 185 -34.33 -2.63 -12.96
N ARG A 186 -34.67 -2.60 -11.67
CA ARG A 186 -34.68 -3.80 -10.82
C ARG A 186 -35.67 -4.84 -11.34
N LYS A 187 -36.88 -4.42 -11.74
CA LYS A 187 -37.90 -5.29 -12.33
C LYS A 187 -37.40 -5.91 -13.64
N ALA A 188 -36.80 -5.11 -14.54
CA ALA A 188 -36.22 -5.60 -15.78
C ALA A 188 -35.05 -6.59 -15.55
N ARG A 189 -34.19 -6.35 -14.56
CA ARG A 189 -33.14 -7.30 -14.16
C ARG A 189 -33.72 -8.60 -13.62
N LYS A 190 -34.73 -8.52 -12.77
CA LYS A 190 -35.44 -9.68 -12.21
C LYS A 190 -36.10 -10.50 -13.32
N GLU A 191 -36.76 -9.84 -14.27
CA GLU A 191 -37.40 -10.49 -15.43
C GLU A 191 -36.36 -11.18 -16.33
N ARG A 192 -35.21 -10.54 -16.61
CA ARG A 192 -34.10 -11.19 -17.34
C ARG A 192 -33.52 -12.39 -16.61
N LEU A 193 -33.38 -12.31 -15.28
CA LEU A 193 -32.87 -13.43 -14.47
C LEU A 193 -33.86 -14.60 -14.46
N LEU A 194 -35.17 -14.35 -14.35
CA LEU A 194 -36.19 -15.39 -14.45
C LEU A 194 -36.21 -16.03 -15.85
N ASN A 195 -36.18 -15.23 -16.92
CA ASN A 195 -36.20 -15.76 -18.28
C ASN A 195 -34.91 -16.55 -18.63
N ASN A 196 -33.76 -16.17 -18.07
CA ASN A 196 -32.53 -16.96 -18.20
C ASN A 196 -32.54 -18.23 -17.34
N GLN A 197 -33.25 -18.27 -16.21
CA GLN A 197 -33.47 -19.50 -15.46
C GLN A 197 -34.37 -20.47 -16.24
N ASP A 198 -35.41 -19.97 -16.90
CA ASP A 198 -36.28 -20.79 -17.76
C ASP A 198 -35.55 -21.31 -19.02
N ALA A 199 -34.48 -20.63 -19.46
CA ALA A 199 -33.63 -21.08 -20.58
C ALA A 199 -32.56 -22.10 -20.15
N ASP A 200 -31.99 -21.98 -18.95
CA ASP A 200 -31.03 -22.95 -18.39
C ASP A 200 -31.70 -24.27 -17.99
N ASP A 201 -32.98 -24.25 -17.60
CA ASP A 201 -33.76 -25.47 -17.28
C ASP A 201 -34.13 -26.29 -18.53
N LEU A 202 -34.04 -25.71 -19.73
CA LEU A 202 -34.27 -26.39 -21.01
C LEU A 202 -32.99 -26.96 -21.64
N LEU A 203 -31.81 -26.71 -21.05
CA LEU A 203 -30.53 -27.26 -21.50
C LEU A 203 -29.91 -28.26 -20.51
N SER A 204 -30.57 -28.54 -19.38
CA SER A 204 -30.15 -29.58 -18.42
C SER A 204 -30.81 -30.93 -18.69
N SER A 205 -30.55 -31.51 -19.87
CA SER A 205 -30.78 -32.94 -20.11
C SER A 205 -29.75 -33.47 -21.10
N ASP A 206 -28.48 -33.52 -20.71
CA ASP A 206 -27.68 -34.75 -20.75
C ASP A 206 -26.25 -34.50 -20.26
N ASP A 207 -25.72 -35.54 -19.64
CA ASP A 207 -24.33 -35.87 -19.32
C ASP A 207 -23.58 -35.29 -18.10
N ASP A 208 -22.99 -36.26 -17.41
CA ASP A 208 -22.23 -36.29 -16.17
C ASP A 208 -20.95 -35.41 -16.13
N GLU A 209 -20.74 -34.65 -15.05
CA GLU A 209 -19.60 -34.74 -14.11
C GLU A 209 -19.47 -33.46 -13.22
N PRO A 210 -19.01 -33.59 -11.95
CA PRO A 210 -19.01 -32.48 -11.00
C PRO A 210 -17.76 -31.61 -11.14
N LYS A 211 -17.90 -30.42 -11.75
CA LYS A 211 -16.89 -29.36 -11.64
C LYS A 211 -17.28 -28.33 -10.59
N ASP A 212 -16.70 -28.52 -9.42
CA ASP A 212 -16.48 -27.52 -8.39
C ASP A 212 -15.77 -26.27 -8.97
N LYS A 213 -16.51 -25.21 -9.33
CA LYS A 213 -16.00 -23.85 -9.50
C LYS A 213 -17.10 -22.78 -9.26
N GLY A 214 -17.01 -22.10 -8.12
CA GLY A 214 -17.08 -20.64 -8.12
C GLY A 214 -18.44 -19.95 -7.88
N THR A 215 -19.12 -20.27 -6.78
CA THR A 215 -20.21 -19.42 -6.23
C THR A 215 -19.67 -18.17 -5.53
N LYS A 216 -19.02 -17.23 -6.26
CA LYS A 216 -18.67 -15.89 -5.73
C LYS A 216 -18.68 -14.81 -6.81
N LYS A 217 -19.84 -14.49 -7.39
CA LYS A 217 -19.98 -13.28 -8.24
C LYS A 217 -21.28 -12.48 -8.13
N LYS A 218 -22.34 -12.99 -7.47
CA LYS A 218 -23.63 -12.27 -7.44
C LYS A 218 -23.67 -11.04 -6.52
N GLY A 219 -22.82 -10.96 -5.49
CA GLY A 219 -22.82 -9.82 -4.56
C GLY A 219 -21.87 -8.67 -4.93
N LYS A 220 -21.02 -8.83 -5.96
CA LYS A 220 -20.04 -7.79 -6.34
C LYS A 220 -20.56 -6.86 -7.44
N GLU A 221 -21.48 -7.30 -8.30
CA GLU A 221 -22.05 -6.44 -9.34
C GLU A 221 -22.96 -5.34 -8.76
N GLU A 222 -23.76 -5.64 -7.72
CA GLU A 222 -24.62 -4.62 -7.08
C GLU A 222 -23.81 -3.48 -6.45
N ALA A 223 -22.65 -3.79 -5.85
CA ALA A 223 -21.78 -2.78 -5.25
C ALA A 223 -20.98 -1.96 -6.28
N ILE A 224 -20.68 -2.54 -7.46
CA ILE A 224 -19.97 -1.86 -8.54
C ILE A 224 -20.89 -0.86 -9.25
N ASP A 225 -22.16 -1.20 -9.44
CA ASP A 225 -23.13 -0.32 -10.11
C ASP A 225 -23.52 0.91 -9.25
N GLU A 226 -23.59 0.76 -7.92
CA GLU A 226 -23.81 1.90 -7.01
C GLU A 226 -22.61 2.87 -7.02
N LEU A 227 -21.39 2.36 -7.15
CA LEU A 227 -20.18 3.16 -7.28
C LEU A 227 -20.08 3.85 -8.64
N GLU A 228 -20.44 3.17 -9.73
CA GLU A 228 -20.40 3.72 -11.09
C GLU A 228 -21.45 4.84 -11.27
N PHE A 229 -22.63 4.72 -10.65
CA PHE A 229 -23.66 5.76 -10.63
C PHE A 229 -23.24 6.99 -9.79
N ASN A 230 -22.68 6.79 -8.59
CA ASN A 230 -22.18 7.88 -7.75
C ASN A 230 -21.05 8.66 -8.44
N LEU A 231 -20.24 7.98 -9.27
CA LEU A 231 -19.22 8.61 -10.09
C LEU A 231 -19.83 9.45 -11.21
N HIS A 232 -20.88 8.94 -11.88
CA HIS A 232 -21.52 9.63 -13.01
C HIS A 232 -22.29 10.89 -12.58
N GLU A 233 -22.91 10.90 -11.40
CA GLU A 233 -23.59 12.10 -10.85
C GLU A 233 -22.62 13.16 -10.29
N LYS A 234 -21.37 12.80 -9.95
CA LYS A 234 -20.38 13.77 -9.44
C LYS A 234 -19.72 14.60 -10.55
N TYR A 235 -19.80 14.14 -11.79
CA TYR A 235 -19.11 14.71 -12.95
C TYR A 235 -20.05 15.20 -14.07
N LEU A 236 -21.33 15.35 -13.78
CA LEU A 236 -22.36 16.01 -14.61
C LEU A 236 -23.06 17.10 -13.80
#